data_AF-M4X7D2-F1
#
_entry.id   AF-M4X7D2-F1
#
_cell.length_a   1.000
_cell.length_b   1.000
_cell.length_c   1.000
_cell.angle_alpha   90.00
_cell.angle_beta   90.00
_cell.angle_gamma   90.00
#
_symmetry.space_group_name_H-M   'P 1'
#
loop_
_entity.id
_entity.type
_entity.pdbx_description
1 polymer ?
#
loop_
_entity_poly.entity_id
_entity_poly.type
_entity_poly.pdbx_seq_one_letter_code
_entity_poly.pdbx_strand_id
1 'polypeptide(L)' 'MNAKKIKRLDVNPKSDILYTRITKAKNIQLQNLADDYGLKKSTIVRTAINEYLSSHA' A
#
# COMPACT_ATOMS: atom_id res chain seq x y z
N MET A 1 25.62 -29.66 -10.05
CA MET A 1 24.80 -28.95 -9.04
C MET A 1 23.88 -27.98 -9.80
N ASN A 2 22.59 -28.29 -9.92
CA ASN A 2 21.64 -27.46 -10.67
C ASN A 2 21.09 -26.35 -9.78
N ALA A 3 21.64 -25.13 -9.92
CA ALA A 3 21.06 -23.95 -9.31
C ALA A 3 19.68 -23.68 -9.94
N LYS A 4 18.62 -24.03 -9.20
CA LYS A 4 17.23 -23.73 -9.57
C LYS A 4 17.12 -22.20 -9.65
N LYS A 5 17.13 -21.66 -10.87
CA LYS A 5 16.98 -20.23 -11.13
C LYS A 5 15.63 -19.81 -10.53
N ILE A 6 15.66 -19.04 -9.45
CA ILE A 6 14.46 -18.46 -8.85
C ILE A 6 13.81 -17.62 -9.95
N LYS A 7 12.65 -18.07 -10.45
CA LYS A 7 11.84 -17.26 -11.36
C LYS A 7 11.59 -15.94 -10.63
N ARG A 8 12.13 -14.84 -11.16
CA ARG A 8 11.69 -13.51 -10.75
C ARG A 8 10.19 -13.52 -10.98
N LEU A 9 9.41 -13.40 -9.90
CA LEU A 9 8.03 -12.95 -10.04
C LEU A 9 8.15 -11.64 -10.80
N ASP A 10 7.71 -11.63 -12.05
CA ASP A 10 7.46 -10.40 -12.79
C ASP A 10 6.34 -9.69 -12.03
N VAL A 11 6.71 -9.01 -10.95
CA VAL A 11 5.86 -8.08 -10.24
C VAL A 11 5.61 -6.97 -11.24
N ASN A 12 4.52 -7.11 -12.00
CA ASN A 12 4.11 -6.16 -13.00
C ASN A 12 4.07 -4.78 -12.34
N PRO A 13 5.00 -3.86 -12.65
CA PRO A 13 5.13 -2.59 -11.95
C PRO A 13 4.04 -1.59 -12.37
N LYS A 14 3.09 -2.03 -13.20
CA LYS A 14 1.83 -1.33 -13.44
C LYS A 14 0.97 -1.46 -12.18
N SER A 15 1.37 -0.81 -11.10
CA SER A 15 0.44 -0.53 -10.03
C SER A 15 -0.65 0.34 -10.64
N ASP A 16 -1.84 -0.22 -10.84
CA ASP A 16 -2.99 0.59 -11.22
C ASP A 16 -3.07 1.77 -10.26
N ILE A 17 -3.04 2.99 -10.81
CA ILE A 17 -3.11 4.19 -10.00
C ILE A 17 -4.55 4.27 -9.50
N LEU A 18 -4.72 3.94 -8.23
CA LEU A 18 -6.00 4.03 -7.55
C LEU A 18 -6.17 5.44 -6.99
N TYR A 19 -7.20 6.12 -7.44
CA TYR A 19 -7.63 7.40 -6.88
C TYR A 19 -8.76 7.17 -5.88
N THR A 20 -8.60 7.69 -4.66
CA THR A 20 -9.59 7.56 -3.59
C THR A 20 -10.11 8.92 -3.16
N ARG A 21 -11.43 9.03 -2.97
CA ARG A 21 -12.04 10.23 -2.38
C ARG A 21 -12.10 10.07 -0.86
N ILE A 22 -11.53 11.02 -0.14
CA ILE A 22 -11.58 11.09 1.32
C ILE A 22 -11.93 12.51 1.76
N THR A 23 -12.50 12.66 2.96
CA THR A 23 -12.78 13.99 3.51
C THR A 23 -11.49 14.74 3.87
N LYS A 24 -11.55 16.08 3.91
CA LYS A 24 -10.40 16.91 4.28
C LYS A 24 -9.82 16.53 5.65
N ALA A 25 -10.68 16.29 6.64
CA ALA A 25 -10.27 15.87 7.98
C ALA A 25 -9.49 14.54 7.96
N LYS A 26 -9.98 13.55 7.19
CA LYS A 26 -9.28 12.26 7.04
C LYS A 26 -7.97 12.38 6.27
N ASN A 27 -7.88 13.26 5.28
CA ASN A 27 -6.62 13.54 4.58
C ASN A 27 -5.57 14.15 5.51
N ILE A 28 -5.96 15.03 6.45
CA ILE A 28 -5.04 15.59 7.45
C ILE A 28 -4.56 14.50 8.40
N GLN A 29 -5.47 13.67 8.94
CA GLN A 29 -5.09 12.54 9.80
C GLN A 29 -4.12 11.58 9.10
N LEU A 30 -4.39 11.28 7.82
CA LEU A 30 -3.54 10.43 7.00
C LEU A 30 -2.15 11.06 6.77
N GLN A 31 -2.07 12.38 6.60
CA GLN A 31 -0.80 13.08 6.45
C GLN A 31 0.03 12.98 7.72
N ASN A 32 -0.56 13.25 8.89
CA ASN A 32 0.15 13.16 10.17
C ASN A 32 0.71 11.75 10.40
N LEU A 33 -0.10 10.71 10.16
CA LEU A 33 0.37 9.32 10.25
C LEU A 33 1.51 9.03 9.27
N ALA A 34 1.40 9.52 8.03
CA ALA A 34 2.46 9.34 7.05
C ALA A 34 3.77 9.99 7.52
N ASP A 35 3.69 11.16 8.14
CA ASP A 35 4.85 11.88 8.68
C ASP A 35 5.44 11.16 9.90
N ASP A 36 4.61 10.70 10.84
CA ASP A 36 5.03 9.96 12.05
C ASP A 36 5.83 8.68 11.70
N TYR A 37 5.41 7.97 10.65
CA TYR A 37 6.08 6.74 10.20
C TYR A 37 7.15 6.98 9.13
N GLY A 38 7.33 8.20 8.64
CA GLY A 38 8.25 8.51 7.53
C GLY A 38 7.87 7.81 6.21
N LEU A 39 6.57 7.58 5.98
CA LEU A 39 6.03 6.85 4.83
C LEU A 39 5.22 7.76 3.90
N LYS A 40 4.91 7.28 2.69
CA LYS A 40 3.97 7.96 1.79
C LYS A 40 2.53 7.69 2.22
N LYS A 41 1.64 8.69 2.08
CA LYS A 41 0.19 8.52 2.32
C LYS A 41 -0.41 7.32 1.59
N SER A 42 -0.02 7.07 0.34
CA SER A 42 -0.48 5.93 -0.45
C SER A 42 -0.10 4.58 0.16
N THR A 43 1.05 4.50 0.83
CA THR A 43 1.48 3.30 1.58
C THR A 43 0.56 3.07 2.77
N ILE A 44 0.30 4.11 3.57
CA ILE A 44 -0.61 4.02 4.72
C ILE A 44 -2.01 3.56 4.29
N VAL A 45 -2.56 4.15 3.23
CA VAL A 45 -3.87 3.75 2.68
C VAL A 45 -3.86 2.29 2.22
N ARG A 46 -2.82 1.85 1.52
CA ARG A 46 -2.72 0.46 1.05
C ARG A 46 -2.63 -0.52 2.23
N THR A 47 -1.87 -0.20 3.27
CA THR A 47 -1.80 -1.00 4.49
C THR A 47 -3.17 -1.11 5.16
N ALA A 48 -3.89 0.02 5.32
CA ALA A 48 -5.21 0.02 5.92
C ALA A 48 -6.23 -0.80 5.09
N ILE A 49 -6.18 -0.72 3.76
CA ILE A 49 -7.02 -1.56 2.89
C ILE A 49 -6.68 -3.04 3.08
N ASN A 50 -5.40 -3.41 3.12
CA ASN A 50 -4.98 -4.79 3.31
C ASN A 50 -5.42 -5.34 4.67
N GLU A 51 -5.32 -4.54 5.74
CA GLU A 51 -5.77 -4.90 7.08
C GLU A 51 -7.29 -5.07 7.14
N TYR A 52 -8.04 -4.16 6.51
CA TYR A 52 -9.49 -4.27 6.40
C TYR A 52 -9.91 -5.54 5.66
N LEU A 53 -9.29 -5.83 4.51
CA LEU A 53 -9.57 -7.04 3.74
C LEU A 53 -9.19 -8.31 4.51
N SER A 54 -8.06 -8.31 5.22
CA SER A 54 -7.61 -9.51 5.96
C SER A 54 -8.47 -9.79 7.20
N SER A 55 -9.13 -8.78 7.76
CA SER A 55 -10.00 -8.93 8.94
C SER A 55 -11.46 -9.26 8.60
N HIS A 56 -11.86 -9.15 7.33
CA HIS A 56 -13.23 -9.34 6.87
C HIS A 56 -13.38 -10.36 5.73
N ALA A 57 -12.28 -11.00 5.31
CA ALA A 57 -12.27 -12.11 4.35
C ALA A 57 -12.39 -13.46 5.05
#